data_AF-A0A9P5PIZ3-F1
#
_entry.id   AF-A0A9P5PIZ3-F1
#
_cell.length_a   1.000
_cell.length_b   1.000
_cell.length_c   1.000
_cell.angle_alpha   90.00
_cell.angle_beta   90.00
_cell.angle_gamma   90.00
#
_symmetry.space_group_name_H-M   'P 1'
#
loop_
_entity.id
_entity.type
_entity.pdbx_description
1 polymer ?
#
loop_
_entity_poly.entity_id
_entity_poly.type
_entity_poly.pdbx_seq_one_letter_code
_entity_poly.pdbx_strand_id
1 'polypeptide(L)'
;MSSQSIPQTIPRVTPAIIQKIREAIGHFSFTSGTCKVPSEFCKLYYCESADSVQAKSLNTANATEGQLASLISVCEAASFGRGTETVLDESYRKALKLDLSQFSTPFDLASTPILRRIQQDLVDIDTTLRRNIRTGPYKLNIHDKGAFFKPRKDTPRAENMFGSLVIVFPTPHEGGDQSWTFDAAQALSNSTPTEPELAFVAFYSDVTHEVLPVTSGARITLTFNLYFEDSTSESALPVIPTVTDQFLTIKGAMTELLAEPRIVDGSIDTICFGLSHSYPVKRDKEPGYDVRELSQFLKGSDSLLFRVCEGLGLSPSLKVFHTGHRGSV
;
A
#
# COMPACT_ATOMS: atom_id res chain seq x y z
N MET A 1 -19.04 54.91 -17.01
CA MET A 1 -17.89 55.19 -16.12
C MET A 1 -18.08 54.33 -14.87
N SER A 2 -17.33 53.30 -14.53
CA SER A 2 -16.24 52.55 -15.17
C SER A 2 -16.29 51.18 -14.51
N SER A 3 -16.54 50.11 -15.27
CA SER A 3 -16.47 48.74 -14.78
C SER A 3 -15.01 48.41 -14.46
N GLN A 4 -14.67 48.23 -13.18
CA GLN A 4 -13.37 47.70 -12.81
C GLN A 4 -13.34 46.22 -13.14
N SER A 5 -12.71 45.91 -14.27
CA SER A 5 -12.31 44.58 -14.69
C SER A 5 -11.40 43.95 -13.64
N ILE A 6 -11.74 42.74 -13.21
CA ILE A 6 -10.84 41.82 -12.51
C ILE A 6 -9.57 41.67 -13.37
N PRO A 7 -8.35 41.87 -12.83
CA PRO A 7 -7.14 41.72 -13.61
C PRO A 7 -7.04 40.31 -14.18
N GLN A 8 -6.94 40.24 -15.50
CA GLN A 8 -6.70 39.02 -16.26
C GLN A 8 -5.34 38.42 -15.89
N THR A 9 -5.36 37.11 -15.64
CA THR A 9 -4.27 36.14 -15.79
C THR A 9 -2.92 36.50 -15.17
N ILE A 10 -2.68 35.96 -13.98
CA ILE A 10 -1.33 35.68 -13.47
C ILE A 10 -0.63 34.81 -14.54
N PRO A 11 0.47 35.27 -15.18
CA PRO A 11 1.21 34.43 -16.11
C PRO A 11 1.72 33.22 -15.32
N ARG A 12 1.37 32.00 -15.71
CA ARG A 12 1.81 30.80 -14.98
C ARG A 12 3.33 30.70 -15.03
N VAL A 13 3.95 30.19 -13.97
CA VAL A 13 5.28 29.57 -14.06
C VAL A 13 5.32 28.70 -15.32
N THR A 14 6.41 28.73 -16.09
CA THR A 14 6.51 28.08 -17.41
C THR A 14 5.87 26.69 -17.37
N PRO A 15 4.67 26.50 -17.98
CA PRO A 15 3.88 25.29 -17.79
C PRO A 15 4.64 24.00 -18.12
N ALA A 16 5.64 24.08 -19.00
CA ALA A 16 6.52 22.99 -19.36
C ALA A 16 7.39 22.48 -18.19
N ILE A 17 7.95 23.34 -17.35
CA ILE A 17 8.83 22.91 -16.23
C ILE A 17 8.01 22.18 -15.18
N ILE A 18 6.84 22.72 -14.82
CA ILE A 18 5.90 22.08 -13.91
C ILE A 18 5.43 20.74 -14.47
N GLN A 19 5.22 20.66 -15.79
CA GLN A 19 4.84 19.41 -16.44
C GLN A 19 5.97 18.37 -16.39
N LYS A 20 7.24 18.75 -16.59
CA LYS A 20 8.39 17.84 -16.40
C LYS A 20 8.43 17.27 -14.99
N ILE A 21 8.21 18.11 -13.96
CA ILE A 21 8.16 17.66 -12.55
C ILE A 21 7.02 16.65 -12.37
N ARG A 22 5.83 16.93 -12.89
CA ARG A 22 4.67 16.03 -12.80
C ARG A 22 4.88 14.70 -13.51
N GLU A 23 5.48 14.71 -14.68
CA GLU A 23 5.78 13.49 -15.45
C GLU A 23 6.85 12.65 -14.77
N ALA A 24 7.85 13.29 -14.16
CA ALA A 24 8.88 12.62 -13.39
C ALA A 24 8.36 12.07 -12.06
N ILE A 25 7.31 12.66 -11.48
CA ILE A 25 6.54 12.12 -10.36
C ILE A 25 5.65 10.97 -10.88
N GLY A 26 6.27 9.80 -11.11
CA GLY A 26 5.56 8.58 -11.46
C GLY A 26 4.60 8.15 -10.34
N HIS A 27 3.40 7.71 -10.72
CA HIS A 27 2.37 7.27 -9.78
C HIS A 27 2.34 5.74 -9.65
N PHE A 28 3.29 5.17 -8.92
CA PHE A 28 3.16 3.78 -8.47
C PHE A 28 2.38 3.77 -7.17
N SER A 29 1.20 3.14 -7.18
CA SER A 29 0.37 2.99 -5.98
C SER A 29 0.35 1.55 -5.45
N PHE A 30 0.84 0.61 -6.25
CA PHE A 30 0.94 -0.80 -5.91
C PHE A 30 2.09 -1.46 -6.67
N THR A 31 2.50 -2.64 -6.20
CA THR A 31 3.38 -3.58 -6.90
C THR A 31 2.82 -4.98 -6.74
N SER A 32 3.03 -5.83 -7.74
CA SER A 32 2.57 -7.21 -7.75
C SER A 32 3.51 -8.12 -8.53
N GLY A 33 3.31 -9.42 -8.37
CA GLY A 33 4.04 -10.44 -9.10
C GLY A 33 3.83 -11.83 -8.52
N THR A 34 4.63 -12.78 -9.01
CA THR A 34 4.72 -14.13 -8.46
C THR A 34 6.14 -14.45 -8.01
N CYS A 35 6.28 -15.46 -7.15
CA CYS A 35 7.57 -16.05 -6.84
C CYS A 35 7.42 -17.55 -6.56
N LYS A 36 8.35 -18.35 -7.09
CA LYS A 36 8.51 -19.75 -6.70
C LYS A 36 8.92 -19.85 -5.24
N VAL A 37 8.35 -20.82 -4.54
CA VAL A 37 8.63 -21.08 -3.13
C VAL A 37 8.82 -22.58 -2.86
N PRO A 38 9.50 -22.96 -1.77
CA PRO A 38 9.50 -24.33 -1.29
C PRO A 38 8.07 -24.83 -1.01
N SER A 39 7.81 -26.13 -1.22
CA SER A 39 6.48 -26.71 -1.05
C SER A 39 5.91 -26.56 0.36
N GLU A 40 6.81 -26.48 1.35
CA GLU A 40 6.50 -26.32 2.76
C GLU A 40 5.80 -24.98 3.01
N PHE A 41 6.14 -23.92 2.26
CA PHE A 41 5.55 -22.60 2.42
C PHE A 41 4.06 -22.57 2.08
N CYS A 42 3.56 -23.55 1.33
CA CYS A 42 2.13 -23.72 1.06
C CYS A 42 1.40 -24.50 2.17
N LYS A 43 2.08 -24.93 3.23
CA LYS A 43 1.44 -25.63 4.34
C LYS A 43 0.73 -24.64 5.27
N LEU A 44 -0.49 -25.00 5.65
CA LEU A 44 -1.31 -24.26 6.60
C LEU A 44 -1.78 -25.20 7.69
N TYR A 45 -1.54 -24.81 8.93
CA TYR A 45 -2.11 -25.43 10.13
C TYR A 45 -3.17 -24.52 10.69
N TYR A 46 -4.30 -25.08 11.11
CA TYR A 46 -5.41 -24.30 11.64
C TYR A 46 -6.17 -25.07 12.72
N CYS A 47 -6.74 -24.33 13.66
CA CYS A 47 -7.51 -24.84 14.79
C CYS A 47 -9.00 -24.53 14.62
N GLU A 48 -9.87 -25.35 15.19
CA GLU A 48 -11.33 -25.10 15.15
C GLU A 48 -11.73 -23.88 16.00
N SER A 49 -10.97 -23.60 17.05
CA SER A 49 -11.10 -22.42 17.90
C SER A 49 -9.72 -22.03 18.45
N ALA A 50 -9.59 -20.81 18.99
CA ALA A 50 -8.34 -20.32 19.55
C ALA A 50 -7.82 -21.16 20.75
N ASP A 51 -8.73 -21.83 21.47
CA ASP A 51 -8.40 -22.67 22.63
C ASP A 51 -8.22 -24.15 22.27
N SER A 52 -8.40 -24.52 21.01
CA SER A 52 -8.25 -25.92 20.58
C SER A 52 -6.79 -26.37 20.66
N VAL A 53 -6.58 -27.50 21.31
CA VAL A 53 -5.28 -28.19 21.38
C VAL A 53 -4.99 -29.05 20.14
N GLN A 54 -6.00 -29.27 19.28
CA GLN A 54 -5.86 -30.01 18.04
C GLN A 54 -5.84 -29.05 16.85
N ALA A 55 -4.90 -29.29 15.93
CA ALA A 55 -4.79 -28.57 14.67
C ALA A 55 -5.00 -29.53 13.50
N LYS A 56 -5.75 -29.08 12.50
CA LYS A 56 -5.81 -29.69 11.17
C LYS A 56 -4.76 -29.04 10.29
N SER A 57 -4.43 -29.69 9.17
CA SER A 57 -3.53 -29.09 8.18
C SER A 57 -3.97 -29.40 6.77
N LEU A 58 -3.61 -28.50 5.86
CA LEU A 58 -3.66 -28.71 4.42
C LEU A 58 -2.41 -28.12 3.78
N ASN A 59 -2.14 -28.52 2.54
CA ASN A 59 -1.22 -27.81 1.68
C ASN A 59 -2.04 -27.10 0.60
N THR A 60 -1.90 -25.78 0.51
CA THR A 60 -2.70 -24.94 -0.37
C THR A 60 -2.44 -25.24 -1.85
N ALA A 61 -1.26 -25.76 -2.21
CA ALA A 61 -0.90 -26.08 -3.59
C ALA A 61 -1.59 -27.36 -4.14
N ASN A 62 -2.17 -28.19 -3.26
CA ASN A 62 -2.86 -29.43 -3.66
C ASN A 62 -4.09 -29.73 -2.79
N ALA A 63 -4.70 -28.70 -2.21
CA ALA A 63 -5.83 -28.85 -1.31
C ALA A 63 -7.02 -29.50 -2.03
N THR A 64 -7.56 -30.56 -1.44
CA THR A 64 -8.81 -31.18 -1.90
C THR A 64 -10.02 -30.34 -1.51
N GLU A 65 -11.14 -30.49 -2.22
CA GLU A 65 -12.40 -29.84 -1.87
C GLU A 65 -12.82 -30.12 -0.41
N GLY A 66 -12.64 -31.36 0.06
CA GLY A 66 -12.95 -31.73 1.45
C GLY A 66 -12.06 -31.03 2.48
N GLN A 67 -10.78 -30.83 2.19
CA GLN A 67 -9.87 -30.07 3.05
C GLN A 67 -10.21 -28.58 3.07
N LEU A 68 -10.56 -28.01 1.91
CA LEU A 68 -11.00 -26.62 1.81
C LEU A 68 -12.33 -26.41 2.56
N ALA A 69 -13.29 -27.32 2.41
CA ALA A 69 -14.54 -27.29 3.15
C ALA A 69 -14.32 -27.36 4.67
N SER A 70 -13.40 -28.22 5.14
CA SER A 70 -13.04 -28.30 6.56
C SER A 70 -12.33 -27.04 7.09
N LEU A 71 -11.60 -26.31 6.24
CA LEU A 71 -11.03 -25.01 6.62
C LEU A 71 -12.13 -23.94 6.70
N ILE A 72 -12.99 -23.88 5.68
CA ILE A 72 -14.09 -22.92 5.60
C ILE A 72 -15.03 -23.07 6.80
N SER A 73 -15.33 -24.30 7.23
CA SER A 73 -16.27 -24.57 8.33
C SER A 73 -15.84 -24.01 9.68
N VAL A 74 -14.55 -23.69 9.86
CA VAL A 74 -14.02 -23.12 11.11
C VAL A 74 -13.75 -21.61 11.02
N CYS A 75 -13.96 -21.03 9.83
CA CYS A 75 -13.71 -19.60 9.63
C CYS A 75 -14.89 -18.76 10.12
N GLU A 76 -14.57 -17.56 10.58
CA GLU A 76 -15.58 -16.57 10.96
C GLU A 76 -15.87 -15.61 9.80
N ALA A 77 -17.08 -15.06 9.77
CA ALA A 77 -17.43 -14.02 8.83
C ALA A 77 -16.56 -12.76 9.07
N ALA A 78 -15.96 -12.24 8.00
CA ALA A 78 -15.00 -11.17 8.10
C ALA A 78 -15.70 -9.80 8.13
N SER A 79 -15.89 -9.25 9.32
CA SER A 79 -16.42 -7.91 9.54
C SER A 79 -15.50 -6.80 9.02
N PHE A 80 -16.06 -5.61 8.78
CA PHE A 80 -15.33 -4.42 8.36
C PHE A 80 -15.67 -3.20 9.24
N GLY A 81 -14.76 -2.22 9.27
CA GLY A 81 -14.95 -0.99 10.04
C GLY A 81 -15.79 0.05 9.28
N ARG A 82 -16.71 0.71 9.97
CA ARG A 82 -17.44 1.89 9.51
C ARG A 82 -17.33 2.97 10.58
N GLY A 83 -16.30 3.82 10.48
CA GLY A 83 -15.92 4.70 11.60
C GLY A 83 -15.49 3.85 12.80
N THR A 84 -16.13 4.06 13.95
CA THR A 84 -15.89 3.30 15.20
C THR A 84 -16.64 1.97 15.28
N GLU A 85 -17.53 1.68 14.33
CA GLU A 85 -18.37 0.46 14.35
C GLU A 85 -17.72 -0.68 13.59
N THR A 86 -17.88 -1.90 14.11
CA THR A 86 -17.60 -3.14 13.37
C THR A 86 -18.91 -3.66 12.78
N VAL A 87 -19.00 -3.72 11.46
CA VAL A 87 -20.23 -4.07 10.72
C VAL A 87 -20.04 -5.40 10.00
N LEU A 88 -21.07 -6.25 10.07
CA LEU A 88 -21.24 -7.43 9.23
C LEU A 88 -22.38 -7.15 8.25
N ASP A 89 -22.04 -7.00 6.96
CA ASP A 89 -22.99 -6.76 5.87
C ASP A 89 -22.52 -7.57 4.65
N GLU A 90 -23.18 -8.70 4.40
CA GLU A 90 -22.86 -9.61 3.30
C GLU A 90 -23.16 -9.01 1.91
N SER A 91 -24.00 -7.96 1.82
CA SER A 91 -24.24 -7.23 0.58
C SER A 91 -23.06 -6.32 0.20
N TYR A 92 -22.21 -6.01 1.19
CA TYR A 92 -20.99 -5.23 1.01
C TYR A 92 -19.74 -6.11 0.98
N ARG A 93 -19.70 -7.13 1.84
CA ARG A 93 -18.56 -8.02 2.01
C ARG A 93 -19.01 -9.41 2.43
N LYS A 94 -18.82 -10.37 1.53
CA LYS A 94 -18.90 -11.79 1.82
C LYS A 94 -17.48 -12.34 1.79
N ALA A 95 -16.86 -12.49 2.95
CA ALA A 95 -15.51 -13.02 3.09
C ALA A 95 -15.37 -13.69 4.46
N LEU A 96 -14.46 -14.65 4.55
CA LEU A 96 -14.18 -15.40 5.76
C LEU A 96 -12.75 -15.10 6.24
N LYS A 97 -12.51 -15.26 7.55
CA LYS A 97 -11.17 -15.06 8.13
C LYS A 97 -10.82 -16.07 9.23
N LEU A 98 -9.52 -16.20 9.47
CA LEU A 98 -8.95 -16.70 10.73
C LEU A 98 -8.00 -15.64 11.30
N ASP A 99 -8.08 -15.43 12.61
CA ASP A 99 -7.16 -14.55 13.33
C ASP A 99 -5.86 -15.29 13.67
N LEU A 100 -4.80 -14.54 14.00
CA LEU A 100 -3.44 -15.09 14.18
C LEU A 100 -3.33 -16.18 15.26
N SER A 101 -4.26 -16.25 16.21
CA SER A 101 -4.31 -17.30 17.24
C SER A 101 -4.85 -18.63 16.73
N GLN A 102 -5.47 -18.67 15.54
CA GLN A 102 -6.17 -19.84 15.02
C GLN A 102 -5.42 -20.54 13.88
N PHE A 103 -4.31 -19.99 13.39
CA PHE A 103 -3.55 -20.60 12.30
C PHE A 103 -2.05 -20.39 12.46
N SER A 104 -1.29 -21.25 11.77
CA SER A 104 0.16 -21.11 11.62
C SER A 104 0.58 -21.60 10.24
N THR A 105 1.64 -21.01 9.70
CA THR A 105 2.23 -21.39 8.42
C THR A 105 3.75 -21.28 8.53
N PRO A 106 4.52 -22.19 7.90
CA PRO A 106 5.97 -22.07 7.83
C PRO A 106 6.40 -21.07 6.74
N PHE A 107 5.46 -20.41 6.04
CA PHE A 107 5.78 -19.35 5.08
C PHE A 107 6.64 -18.27 5.74
N ASP A 108 7.85 -18.12 5.22
CA ASP A 108 8.77 -17.06 5.64
C ASP A 108 8.90 -16.01 4.54
N LEU A 109 8.28 -14.86 4.78
CA LEU A 109 8.32 -13.71 3.89
C LEU A 109 9.76 -13.20 3.65
N ALA A 110 10.62 -13.27 4.66
CA ALA A 110 12.00 -12.77 4.56
C ALA A 110 12.87 -13.62 3.60
N SER A 111 12.53 -14.90 3.45
CA SER A 111 13.15 -15.82 2.49
C SER A 111 12.69 -15.62 1.04
N THR A 112 11.82 -14.64 0.76
CA THR A 112 11.30 -14.35 -0.59
C THR A 112 11.84 -13.02 -1.15
N PRO A 113 11.76 -12.79 -2.48
CA PRO A 113 12.12 -11.49 -3.05
C PRO A 113 11.07 -10.39 -2.83
N ILE A 114 9.93 -10.70 -2.21
CA ILE A 114 8.75 -9.83 -2.13
C ILE A 114 9.08 -8.52 -1.41
N LEU A 115 9.69 -8.59 -0.22
CA LEU A 115 10.03 -7.38 0.54
C LEU A 115 11.01 -6.48 -0.20
N ARG A 116 12.00 -7.07 -0.89
CA ARG A 116 12.94 -6.32 -1.73
C ARG A 116 12.20 -5.60 -2.85
N ARG A 117 11.23 -6.25 -3.47
CA ARG A 117 10.41 -5.65 -4.52
C ARG A 117 9.55 -4.50 -4.00
N ILE A 118 8.91 -4.68 -2.84
CA ILE A 118 8.16 -3.60 -2.17
C ILE A 118 9.08 -2.42 -1.83
N GLN A 119 10.27 -2.70 -1.30
CA GLN A 119 11.27 -1.67 -1.00
C GLN A 119 11.70 -0.90 -2.26
N GLN A 120 11.76 -1.55 -3.42
CA GLN A 120 12.14 -0.92 -4.68
C GLN A 120 11.00 -0.12 -5.31
N ASP A 121 9.80 -0.67 -5.31
CA ASP A 121 8.68 -0.10 -6.08
C ASP A 121 7.85 0.91 -5.26
N LEU A 122 7.74 0.72 -3.94
CA LEU A 122 6.84 1.48 -3.06
C LEU A 122 7.54 2.23 -1.92
N VAL A 123 8.86 2.06 -1.75
CA VAL A 123 9.61 2.79 -0.74
C VAL A 123 10.81 3.46 -1.40
N ASP A 124 11.23 4.59 -0.87
CA ASP A 124 12.34 5.33 -1.47
C ASP A 124 13.60 4.45 -1.55
N ILE A 125 14.21 4.43 -2.73
CA ILE A 125 15.45 3.69 -2.99
C ILE A 125 16.68 4.47 -2.49
N ASP A 126 16.55 5.79 -2.33
CA ASP A 126 17.67 6.63 -1.89
C ASP A 126 18.05 6.31 -0.44
N THR A 127 19.26 5.76 -0.34
CA THR A 127 19.85 5.11 0.82
C THR A 127 20.28 6.08 1.91
N THR A 128 20.24 7.40 1.67
CA THR A 128 20.49 8.42 2.70
C THR A 128 19.40 8.49 3.76
N LEU A 129 18.19 7.98 3.48
CA LEU A 129 17.07 7.87 4.43
C LEU A 129 16.37 6.50 4.29
N ARG A 130 17.12 5.41 4.14
CA ARG A 130 16.51 4.08 3.97
C ARG A 130 15.53 3.81 5.12
N ARG A 131 14.23 3.95 4.83
CA ARG A 131 13.17 3.52 5.72
C ARG A 131 13.04 2.04 5.55
N ASN A 132 13.30 1.31 6.63
CA ASN A 132 13.11 -0.12 6.64
C ASN A 132 11.61 -0.40 6.62
N ILE A 133 11.22 -1.49 5.96
CA ILE A 133 9.86 -1.98 6.01
C ILE A 133 9.78 -3.00 7.13
N ARG A 134 9.01 -2.69 8.17
CA ARG A 134 8.55 -3.71 9.11
C ARG A 134 7.23 -4.28 8.60
N THR A 135 7.10 -5.60 8.65
CA THR A 135 5.83 -6.27 8.37
C THR A 135 5.19 -6.77 9.65
N GLY A 136 3.87 -6.72 9.71
CA GLY A 136 3.08 -7.34 10.77
C GLY A 136 2.06 -8.30 10.14
N PRO A 137 2.14 -9.62 10.41
CA PRO A 137 1.07 -10.54 10.06
C PRO A 137 -0.26 -10.01 10.59
N TYR A 138 -1.33 -10.10 9.80
CA TYR A 138 -2.63 -9.58 10.21
C TYR A 138 -3.68 -10.69 10.29
N LYS A 139 -3.99 -11.33 9.17
CA LYS A 139 -5.06 -12.33 9.11
C LYS A 139 -4.93 -13.22 7.89
N LEU A 140 -5.49 -14.42 7.99
CA LEU A 140 -5.78 -15.27 6.86
C LEU A 140 -7.19 -14.95 6.37
N ASN A 141 -7.37 -14.65 5.08
CA ASN A 141 -8.70 -14.48 4.48
C ASN A 141 -8.99 -15.61 3.50
N ILE A 142 -10.22 -16.11 3.56
CA ILE A 142 -10.74 -17.14 2.66
C ILE A 142 -11.93 -16.53 1.91
N HIS A 143 -11.89 -16.63 0.59
CA HIS A 143 -13.01 -16.25 -0.27
C HIS A 143 -13.44 -17.52 -1.01
N ASP A 144 -14.54 -18.11 -0.56
CA ASP A 144 -15.17 -19.27 -1.20
C ASP A 144 -16.09 -18.81 -2.36
N LYS A 145 -16.77 -19.76 -3.01
CA LYS A 145 -17.64 -19.44 -4.15
C LYS A 145 -18.69 -18.37 -3.81
N GLY A 146 -18.68 -17.30 -4.60
CA GLY A 146 -19.55 -16.13 -4.45
C GLY A 146 -19.09 -15.12 -3.40
N ALA A 147 -17.96 -15.35 -2.72
CA ALA A 147 -17.33 -14.37 -1.84
C ALA A 147 -16.75 -13.20 -2.64
N PHE A 148 -16.85 -11.99 -2.08
CA PHE A 148 -16.39 -10.73 -2.66
C PHE A 148 -16.23 -9.65 -1.58
N PHE A 149 -15.58 -8.54 -1.90
CA PHE A 149 -15.76 -7.30 -1.15
C PHE A 149 -15.72 -6.09 -2.07
N LYS A 150 -16.59 -5.12 -1.81
CA LYS A 150 -16.72 -3.89 -2.60
C LYS A 150 -15.52 -2.94 -2.45
N PRO A 151 -15.34 -1.98 -3.38
CA PRO A 151 -14.25 -1.00 -3.34
C PRO A 151 -14.13 -0.28 -2.00
N ARG A 152 -12.93 -0.30 -1.42
CA ARG A 152 -12.60 0.32 -0.14
C ARG A 152 -11.15 0.74 -0.03
N LYS A 153 -10.86 1.68 0.87
CA LYS A 153 -9.50 1.97 1.34
C LYS A 153 -9.23 1.23 2.64
N ASP A 154 -7.97 1.00 2.95
CA ASP A 154 -7.61 0.41 4.23
C ASP A 154 -7.69 1.43 5.36
N THR A 155 -8.20 0.99 6.50
CA THR A 155 -8.22 1.78 7.72
C THR A 155 -6.83 1.71 8.35
N PRO A 156 -6.17 2.85 8.62
CA PRO A 156 -4.90 2.86 9.34
C PRO A 156 -5.01 2.09 10.66
N ARG A 157 -3.97 1.32 10.98
CA ARG A 157 -3.86 0.54 12.24
C ARG A 157 -2.78 1.06 13.18
N ALA A 158 -1.86 1.87 12.64
CA ALA A 158 -0.82 2.56 13.40
C ALA A 158 -0.41 3.82 12.63
N GLU A 159 0.25 4.74 13.32
CA GLU A 159 0.69 6.04 12.78
C GLU A 159 1.73 5.87 11.67
N ASN A 160 2.53 4.80 11.72
CA ASN A 160 3.55 4.48 10.72
C ASN A 160 3.13 3.43 9.68
N MET A 161 1.86 3.00 9.65
CA MET A 161 1.36 2.06 8.64
C MET A 161 1.23 2.78 7.29
N PHE A 162 1.91 2.31 6.26
CA PHE A 162 1.85 2.94 4.93
C PHE A 162 1.05 2.14 3.90
N GLY A 163 0.86 0.84 4.13
CA GLY A 163 0.22 -0.03 3.16
C GLY A 163 -0.06 -1.43 3.67
N SER A 164 -0.50 -2.27 2.75
CA SER A 164 -0.85 -3.66 2.96
C SER A 164 -0.14 -4.53 1.94
N LEU A 165 0.24 -5.75 2.33
CA LEU A 165 0.71 -6.81 1.46
C LEU A 165 -0.25 -7.99 1.55
N VAL A 166 -0.70 -8.48 0.41
CA VAL A 166 -1.56 -9.65 0.28
C VAL A 166 -0.78 -10.73 -0.46
N ILE A 167 -0.50 -11.84 0.23
CA ILE A 167 0.02 -13.07 -0.36
C ILE A 167 -1.18 -13.93 -0.74
N VAL A 168 -1.19 -14.43 -1.98
CA VAL A 168 -2.21 -15.35 -2.51
C VAL A 168 -1.56 -16.72 -2.67
N PHE A 169 -2.12 -17.71 -1.96
CA PHE A 169 -1.67 -19.08 -2.04
C PHE A 169 -2.24 -19.78 -3.28
N PRO A 170 -1.55 -20.81 -3.82
CA PRO A 170 -1.94 -21.50 -5.06
C PRO A 170 -3.06 -22.52 -4.82
N THR A 171 -4.15 -22.10 -4.19
CA THR A 171 -5.37 -22.91 -4.12
C THR A 171 -6.10 -22.89 -5.47
N PRO A 172 -6.71 -24.00 -5.91
CA PRO A 172 -7.55 -23.99 -7.10
C PRO A 172 -8.73 -23.04 -6.91
N HIS A 173 -8.82 -22.00 -7.73
CA HIS A 173 -9.93 -21.06 -7.76
C HIS A 173 -10.03 -20.32 -9.10
N GLU A 174 -11.19 -19.73 -9.36
CA GLU A 174 -11.45 -18.82 -10.48
C GLU A 174 -12.13 -17.54 -9.97
N GLY A 175 -11.84 -16.40 -10.61
CA GLY A 175 -12.27 -15.08 -10.14
C GLY A 175 -11.57 -14.69 -8.83
N GLY A 176 -12.16 -13.75 -8.07
CA GLY A 176 -11.52 -13.28 -6.84
C GLY A 176 -10.42 -12.23 -7.05
N ASP A 177 -10.31 -11.68 -8.26
CA ASP A 177 -9.27 -10.73 -8.61
C ASP A 177 -9.48 -9.37 -7.96
N GLN A 178 -8.38 -8.64 -7.79
CA GLN A 178 -8.45 -7.23 -7.39
C GLN A 178 -8.75 -6.37 -8.63
N SER A 179 -9.44 -5.23 -8.46
CA SER A 179 -9.77 -4.32 -9.57
C SER A 179 -8.57 -3.75 -10.31
N TRP A 180 -7.39 -3.77 -9.68
CA TRP A 180 -6.13 -3.47 -10.31
C TRP A 180 -5.70 -4.71 -11.09
N THR A 181 -5.19 -4.54 -12.32
CA THR A 181 -4.98 -5.56 -13.39
C THR A 181 -4.09 -6.78 -13.06
N PHE A 182 -4.01 -7.22 -11.81
CA PHE A 182 -3.33 -8.43 -11.37
C PHE A 182 -4.33 -9.54 -11.07
N ASP A 183 -4.49 -10.40 -12.08
CA ASP A 183 -5.24 -11.65 -11.97
C ASP A 183 -4.34 -12.70 -11.32
N ALA A 184 -4.59 -12.97 -10.04
CA ALA A 184 -3.77 -13.90 -9.27
C ALA A 184 -4.03 -15.35 -9.67
N ALA A 185 -5.25 -15.69 -10.09
CA ALA A 185 -5.62 -17.03 -10.51
C ALA A 185 -4.89 -17.38 -11.83
N GLN A 186 -4.91 -16.46 -12.79
CA GLN A 186 -4.15 -16.58 -14.03
C GLN A 186 -2.64 -16.57 -13.77
N ALA A 187 -2.13 -15.67 -12.91
CA ALA A 187 -0.71 -15.62 -12.59
C ALA A 187 -0.19 -16.93 -11.96
N LEU A 188 -1.05 -17.67 -11.27
CA LEU A 188 -0.74 -18.96 -10.64
C LEU A 188 -1.14 -20.18 -11.48
N SER A 189 -1.60 -20.00 -12.72
CA SER A 189 -2.11 -21.11 -13.55
C SER A 189 -1.09 -22.21 -13.82
N ASN A 190 0.21 -21.88 -13.79
CA ASN A 190 1.32 -22.81 -14.01
C ASN A 190 1.94 -23.33 -12.71
N SER A 191 1.45 -22.88 -11.55
CA SER A 191 1.90 -23.36 -10.25
C SER A 191 1.51 -24.83 -10.07
N THR A 192 2.44 -25.65 -9.58
CA THR A 192 2.18 -27.08 -9.33
C THR A 192 2.49 -27.43 -7.88
N PRO A 193 1.97 -28.56 -7.35
CA PRO A 193 2.31 -29.01 -6.00
C PRO A 193 3.81 -29.23 -5.76
N THR A 194 4.56 -29.59 -6.81
CA THR A 194 6.01 -29.84 -6.76
C THR A 194 6.85 -28.60 -7.01
N GLU A 195 6.31 -27.62 -7.75
CA GLU A 195 6.92 -26.32 -7.99
C GLU A 195 5.88 -25.21 -7.72
N PRO A 196 5.56 -24.93 -6.45
CA PRO A 196 4.52 -23.97 -6.15
C PRO A 196 5.01 -22.53 -6.32
N GLU A 197 4.10 -21.69 -6.79
CA GLU A 197 4.26 -20.24 -6.83
C GLU A 197 3.28 -19.58 -5.88
N LEU A 198 3.69 -18.47 -5.28
CA LEU A 198 2.82 -17.54 -4.58
C LEU A 198 2.65 -16.30 -5.44
N ALA A 199 1.45 -15.75 -5.46
CA ALA A 199 1.21 -14.44 -6.02
C ALA A 199 1.17 -13.41 -4.88
N PHE A 200 1.55 -12.17 -5.17
CA PHE A 200 1.48 -11.10 -4.18
C PHE A 200 1.02 -9.78 -4.81
N VAL A 201 0.39 -8.96 -3.97
CA VAL A 201 0.10 -7.56 -4.26
C VAL A 201 0.38 -6.74 -3.01
N ALA A 202 1.19 -5.70 -3.13
CA ALA A 202 1.38 -4.70 -2.09
C ALA A 202 0.92 -3.34 -2.60
N PHE A 203 0.26 -2.55 -1.74
CA PHE A 203 -0.32 -1.26 -2.12
C PHE A 203 -0.36 -0.30 -0.94
N TYR A 204 -0.36 1.00 -1.22
CA TYR A 204 -0.52 2.01 -0.17
C TYR A 204 -1.92 1.98 0.45
N SER A 205 -2.03 2.36 1.72
CA SER A 205 -3.28 2.31 2.49
C SER A 205 -4.42 3.14 1.90
N ASP A 206 -4.08 4.18 1.12
CA ASP A 206 -5.04 5.06 0.45
C ASP A 206 -5.52 4.57 -0.92
N VAL A 207 -5.01 3.43 -1.38
CA VAL A 207 -5.46 2.77 -2.60
C VAL A 207 -6.80 2.09 -2.38
N THR A 208 -7.78 2.47 -3.20
CA THR A 208 -9.08 1.80 -3.25
C THR A 208 -8.89 0.40 -3.82
N HIS A 209 -9.31 -0.66 -3.15
CA HIS A 209 -9.20 -2.02 -3.66
C HIS A 209 -10.51 -2.76 -3.42
N GLU A 210 -10.78 -3.75 -4.26
CA GLU A 210 -11.92 -4.67 -4.15
C GLU A 210 -11.44 -6.11 -4.38
N VAL A 211 -12.30 -7.08 -4.09
CA VAL A 211 -12.16 -8.45 -4.61
C VAL A 211 -13.44 -8.79 -5.34
N LEU A 212 -13.30 -9.09 -6.62
CA LEU A 212 -14.38 -9.54 -7.49
C LEU A 212 -14.89 -10.92 -7.02
N PRO A 213 -16.11 -11.32 -7.41
CA PRO A 213 -16.66 -12.60 -7.00
C PRO A 213 -15.75 -13.78 -7.39
N VAL A 214 -15.51 -14.68 -6.44
CA VAL A 214 -14.93 -16.00 -6.73
C VAL A 214 -15.99 -16.86 -7.40
N THR A 215 -15.73 -17.38 -8.59
CA THR A 215 -16.71 -18.16 -9.37
C THR A 215 -16.60 -19.65 -9.11
N SER A 216 -15.41 -20.13 -8.75
CA SER A 216 -15.12 -21.53 -8.43
C SER A 216 -13.98 -21.66 -7.42
N GLY A 217 -13.97 -22.76 -6.66
CA GLY A 217 -12.93 -23.06 -5.68
C GLY A 217 -12.92 -22.12 -4.46
N ALA A 218 -11.74 -21.93 -3.89
CA ALA A 218 -11.55 -21.03 -2.74
C ALA A 218 -10.21 -20.29 -2.84
N ARG A 219 -10.24 -18.97 -2.76
CA ARG A 219 -9.06 -18.11 -2.76
C ARG A 219 -8.58 -17.88 -1.33
N ILE A 220 -7.40 -18.40 -0.99
CA ILE A 220 -6.78 -18.23 0.33
C ILE A 220 -5.68 -17.19 0.26
N THR A 221 -5.71 -16.23 1.19
CA THR A 221 -4.71 -15.16 1.27
C THR A 221 -4.21 -14.92 2.67
N LEU A 222 -2.94 -14.54 2.81
CA LEU A 222 -2.35 -14.02 4.03
C LEU A 222 -2.06 -12.53 3.87
N THR A 223 -2.63 -11.71 4.76
CA THR A 223 -2.45 -10.26 4.74
C THR A 223 -1.42 -9.84 5.79
N PHE A 224 -0.53 -8.93 5.40
CA PHE A 224 0.40 -8.23 6.26
C PHE A 224 0.11 -6.73 6.21
N ASN A 225 0.20 -6.06 7.36
CA ASN A 225 0.32 -4.61 7.40
C ASN A 225 1.79 -4.22 7.19
N LEU A 226 2.02 -3.18 6.40
CA LEU A 226 3.35 -2.64 6.09
C LEU A 226 3.55 -1.32 6.85
N TYR A 227 4.68 -1.23 7.55
CA TYR A 227 5.02 -0.06 8.37
C TYR A 227 6.37 0.51 7.96
N PHE A 228 6.48 1.83 7.98
CA PHE A 228 7.77 2.49 7.95
C PHE A 228 8.42 2.32 9.32
N GLU A 229 9.67 1.88 9.32
CA GLU A 229 10.49 1.74 10.52
C GLU A 229 11.75 2.59 10.36
N ASP A 230 12.06 3.35 11.40
CA ASP A 230 13.26 4.15 11.44
C ASP A 230 14.49 3.25 11.35
N SER A 231 15.49 3.67 10.60
CA SER A 231 16.81 3.04 10.59
C SER A 231 17.56 3.38 11.88
N THR A 232 17.03 3.04 13.06
CA THR A 232 17.77 3.12 14.34
C THR A 232 18.64 1.90 14.57
N SER A 233 18.53 0.87 13.74
CA SER A 233 19.44 -0.29 13.75
C SER A 233 20.66 0.01 12.89
N GLU A 234 21.82 0.07 13.55
CA GLU A 234 23.16 0.10 12.97
C GLU A 234 23.36 -1.07 11.99
N SER A 235 22.93 -0.92 10.74
CA SER A 235 23.43 -1.77 9.67
C SER A 235 24.82 -1.27 9.32
N ALA A 236 25.83 -1.93 9.89
CA ALA A 236 27.26 -1.57 9.82
C ALA A 236 27.92 -1.73 8.43
N LEU A 237 27.14 -1.75 7.35
CA LEU A 237 27.70 -1.77 5.99
C LEU A 237 27.63 -0.38 5.37
N PRO A 238 28.75 0.19 4.88
CA PRO A 238 28.72 1.45 4.16
C PRO A 238 27.89 1.25 2.89
N VAL A 239 26.68 1.79 2.89
CA VAL A 239 25.82 1.79 1.71
C VAL A 239 26.24 2.96 0.84
N ILE A 240 26.67 2.68 -0.39
CA ILE A 240 26.91 3.72 -1.38
C ILE A 240 25.58 4.43 -1.66
N PRO A 241 25.49 5.77 -1.50
CA PRO A 241 24.32 6.56 -1.86
C PRO A 241 23.87 6.22 -3.28
N THR A 242 22.73 5.53 -3.42
CA THR A 242 22.17 5.25 -4.74
C THR A 242 21.07 6.25 -4.99
N VAL A 243 21.36 7.24 -5.83
CA VAL A 243 20.38 8.22 -6.29
C VAL A 243 19.68 7.65 -7.51
N THR A 244 18.34 7.74 -7.56
CA THR A 244 17.57 7.26 -8.71
C THR A 244 17.59 8.27 -9.85
N ASP A 245 17.49 7.81 -11.10
CA ASP A 245 17.31 8.69 -12.27
C ASP A 245 16.09 9.61 -12.11
N GLN A 246 15.05 9.10 -11.44
CA GLN A 246 13.85 9.86 -11.09
C GLN A 246 14.18 11.04 -10.17
N PHE A 247 14.97 10.82 -9.11
CA PHE A 247 15.44 11.90 -8.22
C PHE A 247 16.21 12.96 -9.00
N LEU A 248 17.18 12.54 -9.84
CA LEU A 248 17.99 13.46 -10.63
C LEU A 248 17.13 14.28 -11.60
N THR A 249 16.14 13.65 -12.23
CA THR A 249 15.21 14.30 -13.15
C THR A 249 14.37 15.36 -12.42
N ILE A 250 13.77 15.03 -11.28
CA ILE A 250 12.98 15.97 -10.49
C ILE A 250 13.88 17.10 -9.96
N LYS A 251 15.09 16.79 -9.48
CA LYS A 251 16.05 17.79 -9.00
C LYS A 251 16.47 18.76 -10.11
N GLY A 252 16.75 18.27 -11.31
CA GLY A 252 17.06 19.10 -12.47
C GLY A 252 15.90 20.04 -12.83
N ALA A 253 14.68 19.50 -12.94
CA ALA A 253 13.50 20.30 -13.26
C ALA A 253 13.14 21.30 -12.15
N MET A 254 13.33 20.95 -10.88
CA MET A 254 13.16 21.86 -9.75
C MET A 254 14.22 22.97 -9.75
N THR A 255 15.46 22.67 -10.13
CA THR A 255 16.52 23.68 -10.28
C THR A 255 16.19 24.67 -11.40
N GLU A 256 15.69 24.18 -12.53
CA GLU A 256 15.19 25.02 -13.63
C GLU A 256 14.04 25.92 -13.17
N LEU A 257 13.11 25.37 -12.38
CA LEU A 257 12.00 26.11 -11.78
C LEU A 257 12.50 27.24 -10.87
N LEU A 258 13.44 26.97 -9.97
CA LEU A 258 13.96 27.96 -9.02
C LEU A 258 14.76 29.09 -9.70
N ALA A 259 15.23 28.89 -10.93
CA ALA A 259 15.93 29.89 -11.72
C ALA A 259 14.99 30.86 -12.48
N GLU A 260 13.68 30.64 -12.45
CA GLU A 260 12.70 31.53 -13.09
C GLU A 260 12.79 32.95 -12.51
N PRO A 261 12.81 34.01 -13.35
CA PRO A 261 13.06 35.38 -12.90
C PRO A 261 12.18 35.83 -11.74
N ARG A 262 10.91 35.41 -11.72
CA ARG A 262 9.93 35.78 -10.68
C ARG A 262 10.15 35.09 -9.33
N ILE A 263 10.84 33.96 -9.33
CA ILE A 263 11.25 33.30 -8.09
C ILE A 263 12.55 33.95 -7.60
N VAL A 264 13.47 34.24 -8.53
CA VAL A 264 14.76 34.90 -8.23
C VAL A 264 14.57 36.34 -7.72
N ASP A 265 13.64 37.10 -8.30
CA ASP A 265 13.35 38.49 -7.91
C ASP A 265 12.41 38.59 -6.69
N GLY A 266 11.92 37.46 -6.18
CA GLY A 266 11.04 37.38 -5.00
C GLY A 266 9.57 37.70 -5.27
N SER A 267 9.14 37.91 -6.53
CA SER A 267 7.72 38.06 -6.88
C SER A 267 6.88 36.82 -6.54
N ILE A 268 7.51 35.65 -6.51
CA ILE A 268 6.96 34.38 -6.03
C ILE A 268 7.91 33.86 -4.95
N ASP A 269 7.47 33.92 -3.70
CA ASP A 269 8.24 33.44 -2.53
C ASP A 269 7.86 32.02 -2.10
N THR A 270 6.73 31.50 -2.61
CA THR A 270 6.13 30.24 -2.18
C THR A 270 5.68 29.40 -3.37
N ILE A 271 6.09 28.14 -3.39
CA ILE A 271 5.65 27.13 -4.37
C ILE A 271 4.96 26.00 -3.60
N CYS A 272 3.76 25.62 -4.05
CA CYS A 272 2.99 24.57 -3.41
C CYS A 272 2.76 23.40 -4.36
N PHE A 273 2.93 22.18 -3.83
CA PHE A 273 2.60 20.94 -4.51
C PHE A 273 1.52 20.23 -3.71
N GLY A 274 0.49 19.74 -4.41
CA GLY A 274 -0.48 18.82 -3.81
C GLY A 274 0.17 17.46 -3.63
N LEU A 275 -0.06 16.82 -2.49
CA LEU A 275 0.37 15.46 -2.25
C LEU A 275 -0.43 14.49 -3.13
N SER A 276 0.26 13.49 -3.70
CA SER A 276 -0.30 12.45 -4.56
C SER A 276 -1.06 11.40 -3.75
N HIS A 277 -0.65 11.17 -2.50
CA HIS A 277 -1.28 10.19 -1.63
C HIS A 277 -2.18 10.84 -0.58
N SER A 278 -3.17 10.07 -0.11
CA SER A 278 -3.96 10.47 1.05
C SER A 278 -3.28 10.02 2.35
N TYR A 279 -3.26 10.93 3.32
CA TYR A 279 -2.72 10.70 4.66
C TYR A 279 -3.81 10.99 5.69
N PRO A 280 -4.47 9.96 6.25
CA PRO A 280 -5.47 10.16 7.29
C PRO A 280 -4.83 10.80 8.52
N VAL A 281 -5.13 12.06 8.77
CA VAL A 281 -4.60 12.81 9.92
C VAL A 281 -5.34 12.39 11.18
N LYS A 282 -4.58 12.19 12.26
CA LYS A 282 -5.10 11.84 13.58
C LYS A 282 -6.14 12.87 14.04
N ARG A 283 -7.32 12.39 14.44
CA ARG A 283 -8.38 13.19 15.08
C ARG A 283 -8.78 12.50 16.36
N ASP A 284 -8.70 13.21 17.48
CA ASP A 284 -9.06 12.71 18.81
C ASP A 284 -8.39 11.36 19.14
N LYS A 285 -9.18 10.30 19.35
CA LYS A 285 -8.73 8.95 19.74
C LYS A 285 -8.47 8.00 18.57
N GLU A 286 -8.70 8.42 17.33
CA GLU A 286 -8.53 7.57 16.14
C GLU A 286 -7.07 7.45 15.72
N PRO A 287 -6.61 6.29 15.21
CA PRO A 287 -5.28 6.16 14.64
C PRO A 287 -5.15 6.98 13.34
N GLY A 288 -4.01 7.64 13.16
CA GLY A 288 -3.70 8.45 11.98
C GLY A 288 -2.36 9.17 12.12
N TYR A 289 -1.96 9.92 11.10
CA TYR A 289 -0.70 10.66 11.08
C TYR A 289 -0.80 11.94 11.92
N ASP A 290 0.24 12.25 12.71
CA ASP A 290 0.49 13.61 13.19
C ASP A 290 1.09 14.45 12.05
N VAL A 291 0.46 15.57 11.71
CA VAL A 291 0.93 16.45 10.62
C VAL A 291 2.35 16.95 10.86
N ARG A 292 2.76 17.10 12.13
CA ARG A 292 4.11 17.56 12.50
C ARG A 292 5.19 16.52 12.19
N GLU A 293 4.82 15.25 12.13
CA GLU A 293 5.72 14.12 11.89
C GLU A 293 5.50 13.50 10.50
N LEU A 294 4.50 13.98 9.75
CA LEU A 294 4.10 13.41 8.46
C LEU A 294 5.23 13.37 7.43
N SER A 295 6.21 14.28 7.50
CA SER A 295 7.39 14.26 6.62
C SER A 295 8.17 12.94 6.70
N GLN A 296 8.13 12.26 7.85
CA GLN A 296 8.79 10.96 8.06
C GLN A 296 8.03 9.81 7.36
N PHE A 297 6.74 10.01 7.05
CA PHE A 297 5.83 8.98 6.55
C PHE A 297 5.27 9.25 5.15
N LEU A 298 5.86 10.19 4.41
CA LEU A 298 5.46 10.45 3.02
C LEU A 298 5.66 9.20 2.16
N LYS A 299 4.71 8.93 1.27
CA LYS A 299 4.66 7.76 0.39
C LYS A 299 5.19 8.12 -1.00
N GLY A 300 5.97 7.22 -1.59
CA GLY A 300 6.44 7.30 -2.97
C GLY A 300 6.86 8.70 -3.41
N SER A 301 6.18 9.21 -4.44
CA SER A 301 6.49 10.50 -5.05
C SER A 301 6.43 11.71 -4.11
N ASP A 302 5.60 11.67 -3.07
CA ASP A 302 5.51 12.76 -2.09
C ASP A 302 6.81 12.86 -1.27
N SER A 303 7.35 11.71 -0.87
CA SER A 303 8.64 11.62 -0.18
C SER A 303 9.76 12.09 -1.09
N LEU A 304 9.76 11.62 -2.34
CA LEU A 304 10.76 11.98 -3.34
C LEU A 304 10.81 13.49 -3.61
N LEU A 305 9.65 14.13 -3.76
CA LEU A 305 9.56 15.57 -3.99
C LEU A 305 10.01 16.36 -2.76
N PHE A 306 9.57 15.97 -1.56
CA PHE A 306 9.99 16.59 -0.31
C PHE A 306 11.52 16.58 -0.16
N ARG A 307 12.14 15.45 -0.49
CA ARG A 307 13.59 15.27 -0.48
C ARG A 307 14.34 16.08 -1.52
N VAL A 308 13.81 16.20 -2.74
CA VAL A 308 14.42 17.06 -3.75
C VAL A 308 14.46 18.51 -3.25
N CYS A 309 13.40 18.98 -2.58
CA CYS A 309 13.38 20.31 -1.97
C CYS A 309 14.49 20.47 -0.92
N GLU A 310 14.62 19.52 0.03
CA GLU A 310 15.70 19.55 1.04
C GLU A 310 17.09 19.51 0.38
N GLY A 311 17.29 18.64 -0.62
CA GLY A 311 18.55 18.48 -1.34
C GLY A 311 18.93 19.66 -2.24
N LEU A 312 18.04 20.65 -2.40
CA LEU A 312 18.28 21.95 -3.04
C LEU A 312 18.42 23.09 -2.02
N GLY A 313 18.40 22.79 -0.72
CA GLY A 313 18.53 23.79 0.35
C GLY A 313 17.23 24.56 0.63
N LEU A 314 16.09 24.10 0.11
CA LEU A 314 14.79 24.67 0.47
C LEU A 314 14.37 24.21 1.87
N SER A 315 13.43 24.93 2.47
CA SER A 315 12.79 24.56 3.75
C SER A 315 11.35 24.10 3.52
N PRO A 316 11.12 22.89 2.97
CA PRO A 316 9.77 22.40 2.71
C PRO A 316 8.99 22.23 4.02
N SER A 317 7.68 22.54 3.99
CA SER A 317 6.79 22.29 5.12
C SER A 317 5.45 21.74 4.64
N LEU A 318 4.87 20.82 5.42
CA LEU A 318 3.57 20.24 5.14
C LEU A 318 2.46 21.10 5.76
N LYS A 319 1.43 21.39 4.97
CA LYS A 319 0.29 22.22 5.38
C LYS A 319 -1.02 21.53 5.00
N VAL A 320 -2.02 21.62 5.88
CA VAL A 320 -3.38 21.21 5.57
C VAL A 320 -4.11 22.41 4.97
N PHE A 321 -4.62 22.26 3.74
CA PHE A 321 -5.39 23.29 3.06
C PHE A 321 -6.88 23.00 3.19
N HIS A 322 -7.61 23.84 3.91
CA HIS A 322 -9.07 23.76 4.00
C HIS A 322 -9.71 24.63 2.92
N THR A 323 -10.41 24.02 1.97
CA THR A 323 -11.31 24.75 1.07
C THR A 323 -12.59 25.09 1.84
N GLY A 324 -12.58 26.23 2.53
CA GLY A 324 -13.79 26.73 3.18
C GLY A 324 -14.88 26.97 2.13
N HIS A 325 -15.93 26.14 2.12
CA HIS A 325 -17.20 26.59 1.58
C HIS A 325 -17.67 27.71 2.49
N ARG A 326 -17.51 28.97 2.03
CA ARG A 326 -18.30 30.08 2.57
C ARG A 326 -19.74 29.78 2.20
N GLY A 327 -20.45 29.05 3.07
CA GLY A 327 -21.90 29.09 3.09
C GLY A 327 -22.30 30.54 3.25
N SER A 328 -22.88 31.10 2.19
CA SER A 328 -23.66 32.33 2.29
C SER A 328 -24.76 32.09 3.32
N VAL A 329 -24.76 32.95 4.34
CA VAL A 329 -25.83 33.12 5.34
C VAL A 329 -27.16 33.34 4.64
#